data_AF-A0A3B4DKP1-F1
#
_entry.id   AF-A0A3B4DKP1-F1
#
_cell.length_a   1.000
_cell.length_b   1.000
_cell.length_c   1.000
_cell.angle_alpha   90.00
_cell.angle_beta   90.00
_cell.angle_gamma   90.00
#
_symmetry.space_group_name_H-M   'P 1'
#
loop_
_entity.id
_entity.type
_entity.pdbx_description
1 polymer ?
#
loop_
_entity_poly.entity_id
_entity_poly.type
_entity_poly.pdbx_seq_one_letter_code
_entity_poly.pdbx_strand_id
1 'polypeptide(L)'
;MEEAEKKAPSVTDRYYTRWYKTDMKGKPCEDHCILQHSNRICVITLAESHPILQNGRKIKSINYRISDGCSRLNNKVSGKSKRGGQFLTEFAPLCRITCTDNIEYTIFSCIRGRLLEVNEDILKQPDLLLEKPSTEGYIAVILPKLEESKSITNGLLTRQQYEEVVSKRTAQQPKPCRDQP
;
A
#
# COMPACT_ATOMS: atom_id res chain seq x y z
N MET A 1 35.16 2.69 9.88
CA MET A 1 33.97 2.11 10.52
C MET A 1 32.92 3.19 10.44
N GLU A 2 31.97 3.04 9.51
CA GLU A 2 30.98 4.09 9.22
C GLU A 2 29.90 4.04 10.30
N GLU A 3 29.92 5.04 11.19
CA GLU A 3 28.87 5.25 12.18
C GLU A 3 27.56 5.53 11.44
N ALA A 4 26.69 4.51 11.36
CA ALA A 4 25.32 4.69 10.93
C ALA A 4 24.61 5.61 11.93
N GLU A 5 24.49 6.89 11.56
CA GLU A 5 23.75 7.94 12.25
C GLU A 5 22.38 7.41 12.69
N LYS A 6 22.24 7.04 13.97
CA LYS A 6 20.98 6.60 14.57
C LYS A 6 20.05 7.80 14.69
N LYS A 7 19.41 8.18 13.58
CA LYS A 7 18.28 9.12 13.57
C LYS A 7 17.28 8.68 14.63
N ALA A 8 16.92 9.59 15.52
CA ALA A 8 15.89 9.33 16.52
C ALA A 8 14.64 8.77 15.83
N PRO A 9 14.09 7.63 16.30
CA PRO A 9 12.96 7.00 15.62
C PRO A 9 11.80 8.00 15.62
N SER A 10 11.35 8.35 14.41
CA SER A 10 10.20 9.22 14.20
C SER A 10 8.97 8.61 14.87
N VAL A 11 7.98 9.42 15.22
CA VAL A 11 6.74 8.96 15.87
C VAL A 11 6.07 7.80 15.14
N THR A 12 6.17 7.76 13.80
CA THR A 12 5.70 6.64 13.00
C THR A 12 6.50 5.36 13.21
N ASP A 13 7.82 5.44 13.34
CA ASP A 13 8.70 4.28 13.51
C ASP A 13 8.55 3.63 14.90
N ARG A 14 8.17 4.42 15.91
CA ARG A 14 7.93 3.92 17.27
C ARG A 14 6.69 3.05 17.40
N TYR A 15 5.65 3.35 16.63
CA TYR A 15 4.34 2.72 16.79
C TYR A 15 3.92 1.87 15.60
N TYR A 16 4.57 1.99 14.45
CA TYR A 16 4.24 1.24 13.24
C TYR A 16 5.39 0.35 12.78
N THR A 17 5.10 -0.95 12.63
CA THR A 17 5.97 -1.90 11.95
C THR A 17 5.68 -1.86 10.45
N ARG A 18 6.70 -1.64 9.62
CA ARG A 18 6.56 -1.68 8.15
C ARG A 18 6.69 -3.11 7.62
N TRP A 19 5.72 -3.48 6.81
CA TRP A 19 5.67 -4.73 6.08
C TRP A 19 5.46 -4.43 4.60
N TYR A 20 5.93 -5.32 3.73
CA TYR A 20 5.83 -5.15 2.29
C TYR A 20 5.19 -6.38 1.66
N LYS A 21 4.42 -6.17 0.60
CA LYS A 21 3.86 -7.24 -0.20
C LYS A 21 4.16 -6.96 -1.66
N THR A 22 4.90 -7.87 -2.27
CA THR A 22 5.26 -7.81 -3.68
C THR A 22 4.46 -8.85 -4.48
N ASP A 23 4.40 -8.65 -5.80
CA ASP A 23 3.89 -9.65 -6.76
C ASP A 23 2.43 -10.07 -6.54
N MET A 24 1.57 -9.11 -6.21
CA MET A 24 0.12 -9.37 -6.10
C MET A 24 -0.44 -9.79 -7.46
N LYS A 25 -0.99 -11.02 -7.55
CA LYS A 25 -1.53 -11.62 -8.78
C LYS A 25 -0.55 -11.71 -9.96
N GLY A 26 0.74 -11.86 -9.69
CA GLY A 26 1.75 -12.05 -10.75
C GLY A 26 1.98 -10.81 -11.62
N LYS A 27 1.55 -9.63 -11.17
CA LYS A 27 1.92 -8.36 -11.78
C LYS A 27 3.22 -7.87 -11.15
N PRO A 28 4.32 -7.80 -11.92
CA PRO A 28 5.59 -7.33 -11.39
C PRO A 28 5.49 -5.84 -11.03
N CYS A 29 6.14 -5.46 -9.94
CA CYS A 29 6.31 -4.08 -9.45
C CYS A 29 5.08 -3.40 -8.81
N GLU A 30 3.90 -4.02 -8.73
CA GLU A 30 2.79 -3.50 -7.90
C GLU A 30 3.02 -3.80 -6.42
N ASP A 31 4.05 -3.17 -5.86
CA ASP A 31 4.47 -3.37 -4.48
C ASP A 31 3.65 -2.51 -3.52
N HIS A 32 3.15 -3.15 -2.47
CA HIS A 32 2.32 -2.53 -1.45
C HIS A 32 3.07 -2.48 -0.12
N CYS A 33 2.85 -1.42 0.63
CA CYS A 33 3.38 -1.25 1.98
C CYS A 33 2.24 -1.28 2.99
N ILE A 34 2.45 -2.04 4.07
CA ILE A 34 1.51 -2.23 5.16
C ILE A 34 2.18 -1.72 6.44
N LEU A 35 1.62 -0.68 7.05
CA LEU A 35 2.07 -0.15 8.34
C LEU A 35 1.19 -0.75 9.44
N GLN A 36 1.76 -1.65 10.23
CA GLN A 36 1.06 -2.27 11.34
C GLN A 36 1.29 -1.48 12.63
N HIS A 37 0.24 -0.86 13.15
CA HIS A 37 0.27 -0.17 14.44
C HIS A 37 0.35 -1.16 15.62
N SER A 38 0.87 -0.72 16.76
CA SER A 38 0.88 -1.47 18.03
C SER A 38 -0.52 -1.97 18.45
N ASN A 39 -1.57 -1.20 18.13
CA ASN A 39 -2.98 -1.57 18.33
C ASN A 39 -3.53 -2.59 17.31
N ARG A 40 -2.66 -3.25 16.53
CA ARG A 40 -2.98 -4.24 15.48
C ARG A 40 -3.76 -3.71 14.28
N ILE A 41 -3.98 -2.40 14.19
CA ILE A 41 -4.54 -1.76 12.99
C ILE A 41 -3.46 -1.76 11.90
N CYS A 42 -3.86 -2.04 10.67
CA CYS A 42 -2.96 -2.04 9.52
C CYS A 42 -3.38 -0.93 8.55
N VAL A 43 -2.43 -0.06 8.22
CA VAL A 43 -2.61 1.00 7.24
C VAL A 43 -1.96 0.55 5.93
N ILE A 44 -2.73 0.58 4.84
CA ILE A 44 -2.26 0.18 3.51
C ILE A 44 -1.86 1.42 2.74
N THR A 45 -0.66 1.38 2.16
CA THR A 45 -0.09 2.44 1.31
C THR A 45 0.75 1.83 0.19
N LEU A 46 1.26 2.66 -0.72
CA LEU A 46 2.15 2.21 -1.78
C LEU A 46 3.58 2.08 -1.27
N ALA A 47 4.31 1.10 -1.80
CA ALA A 47 5.74 1.02 -1.58
C ALA A 47 6.51 1.96 -2.51
N GLU A 48 7.72 2.33 -2.11
CA GLU A 48 8.59 3.27 -2.85
C GLU A 48 9.02 2.74 -4.22
N SER A 49 9.04 1.42 -4.42
CA SER A 49 9.34 0.81 -5.72
C SER A 49 8.11 0.66 -6.62
N HIS A 50 6.92 1.06 -6.16
CA HIS A 50 5.73 1.04 -6.99
C HIS A 50 5.92 1.97 -8.20
N PRO A 51 5.53 1.58 -9.43
CA PRO A 51 5.76 2.35 -10.65
C PRO A 51 5.13 3.75 -10.63
N ILE A 52 4.09 3.95 -9.80
CA ILE A 52 3.50 5.27 -9.55
C ILE A 52 4.52 6.23 -8.93
N LEU A 53 5.31 5.75 -7.96
CA LEU A 53 6.33 6.55 -7.27
C LEU A 53 7.64 6.58 -8.07
N GLN A 54 8.11 5.43 -8.58
CA GLN A 54 9.38 5.33 -9.33
C GLN A 54 9.42 6.18 -10.60
N ASN A 55 8.32 6.18 -11.37
CA ASN A 55 8.27 6.93 -12.63
C ASN A 55 7.82 8.39 -12.42
N GLY A 56 7.65 8.83 -11.17
CA GLY A 56 7.15 10.17 -10.84
C GLY A 56 5.82 10.50 -11.52
N ARG A 57 4.97 9.48 -11.74
CA ARG A 57 3.76 9.65 -12.56
C ARG A 57 2.72 10.44 -11.78
N LYS A 58 2.13 11.43 -12.45
CA LYS A 58 0.99 12.13 -11.91
C LYS A 58 -0.24 11.22 -11.93
N ILE A 59 -0.90 11.15 -10.80
CA ILE A 59 -2.15 10.43 -10.67
C ILE A 59 -3.25 11.33 -11.21
N LYS A 60 -4.00 10.83 -12.20
CA LYS A 60 -5.11 11.54 -12.83
C LYS A 60 -6.38 11.41 -12.01
N SER A 61 -6.68 10.20 -11.55
CA SER A 61 -7.86 9.93 -10.73
C SER A 61 -7.69 8.66 -9.92
N ILE A 62 -8.24 8.63 -8.71
CA ILE A 62 -8.32 7.44 -7.88
C ILE A 62 -9.80 7.05 -7.79
N ASN A 63 -10.09 5.76 -7.92
CA ASN A 63 -11.45 5.25 -7.90
C ASN A 63 -11.61 4.13 -6.86
N TYR A 64 -12.39 4.39 -5.82
CA TYR A 64 -12.72 3.42 -4.76
C TYR A 64 -13.99 2.58 -5.06
N ARG A 65 -14.63 2.79 -6.22
CA ARG A 65 -15.81 2.03 -6.67
C ARG A 65 -15.34 0.81 -7.47
N ILE A 66 -15.28 -0.33 -6.79
CA ILE A 66 -14.75 -1.58 -7.36
C ILE A 66 -15.82 -2.33 -8.18
N SER A 67 -17.11 -2.23 -7.85
CA SER A 67 -18.20 -2.88 -8.58
C SER A 67 -19.54 -2.16 -8.39
N ASP A 68 -20.49 -2.38 -9.30
CA ASP A 68 -21.73 -1.60 -9.44
C ASP A 68 -22.77 -1.77 -8.30
N GLY A 69 -22.47 -2.57 -7.28
CA GLY A 69 -23.21 -2.66 -6.02
C GLY A 69 -22.33 -2.57 -4.77
N CYS A 70 -21.05 -2.20 -4.91
CA CYS A 70 -20.08 -2.18 -3.82
C CYS A 70 -19.13 -0.99 -3.95
N SER A 71 -19.61 0.19 -3.55
CA SER A 71 -18.75 1.35 -3.30
C SER A 71 -18.17 1.24 -1.89
N ARG A 72 -16.84 1.14 -1.78
CA ARG A 72 -16.14 1.15 -0.47
C ARG A 72 -16.37 2.45 0.31
N LEU A 73 -16.71 3.52 -0.40
CA LEU A 73 -17.11 4.83 0.15
C LEU A 73 -18.42 4.77 0.96
N ASN A 74 -19.30 3.82 0.67
CA ASN A 74 -20.52 3.60 1.45
C ASN A 74 -20.28 2.83 2.75
N ASN A 75 -19.03 2.44 3.04
CA ASN A 75 -18.67 1.73 4.27
C ASN A 75 -18.58 2.71 5.46
N LYS A 76 -19.72 3.36 5.79
CA LYS A 76 -19.87 4.14 7.02
C LYS A 76 -19.98 3.18 8.20
N VAL A 77 -18.85 2.89 8.84
CA VAL A 77 -18.80 2.09 10.07
C VAL A 77 -19.32 2.92 11.26
N SER A 78 -20.63 2.91 11.50
CA SER A 78 -21.24 3.58 12.65
C SER A 78 -21.68 2.60 13.75
N GLY A 79 -21.37 2.93 15.01
CA GLY A 79 -21.90 2.25 16.20
C GLY A 79 -20.89 1.38 16.98
N LYS A 80 -21.13 1.20 18.29
CA LYS A 80 -20.28 0.48 19.27
C LYS A 80 -19.89 -0.96 18.85
N SER A 81 -20.62 -1.56 17.91
CA SER A 81 -20.39 -2.94 17.44
C SER A 81 -19.69 -3.03 16.06
N LYS A 82 -19.27 -1.91 15.45
CA LYS A 82 -18.65 -1.89 14.11
C LYS A 82 -19.49 -2.63 13.06
N ARG A 83 -20.82 -2.51 13.13
CA ARG A 83 -21.76 -3.08 12.16
C ARG A 83 -21.69 -2.24 10.89
N GLY A 84 -21.30 -2.85 9.77
CA GLY A 84 -21.15 -2.18 8.46
C GLY A 84 -19.79 -2.46 7.79
N GLY A 85 -18.75 -2.70 8.58
CA GLY A 85 -17.39 -2.90 8.08
C GLY A 85 -17.26 -4.10 7.16
N GLN A 86 -17.04 -3.85 5.87
CA GLN A 86 -16.87 -4.91 4.89
C GLN A 86 -15.61 -5.73 5.19
N PHE A 87 -15.75 -7.05 5.23
CA PHE A 87 -14.61 -7.94 5.36
C PHE A 87 -13.90 -8.06 4.01
N LEU A 88 -12.60 -7.79 4.01
CA LEU A 88 -11.69 -7.86 2.89
C LEU A 88 -10.86 -9.14 2.96
N THR A 89 -10.66 -9.75 1.80
CA THR A 89 -9.64 -10.79 1.61
C THR A 89 -8.33 -10.15 1.13
N GLU A 90 -7.23 -10.89 1.17
CA GLU A 90 -5.90 -10.39 0.76
C GLU A 90 -5.86 -9.88 -0.69
N PHE A 91 -6.61 -10.52 -1.59
CA PHE A 91 -6.71 -10.16 -3.01
C PHE A 91 -7.92 -9.27 -3.31
N ALA A 92 -8.59 -8.74 -2.29
CA ALA A 92 -9.71 -7.84 -2.49
C ALA A 92 -9.17 -6.47 -2.99
N PRO A 93 -9.61 -5.99 -4.16
CA PRO A 93 -9.25 -4.67 -4.63
C PRO A 93 -9.87 -3.59 -3.72
N LEU A 94 -9.06 -2.57 -3.43
CA LEU A 94 -9.39 -1.41 -2.60
C LEU A 94 -9.73 -0.21 -3.47
N CYS A 95 -8.82 0.16 -4.37
CA CYS A 95 -8.99 1.26 -5.31
C CYS A 95 -8.28 0.97 -6.64
N ARG A 96 -8.69 1.71 -7.68
CA ARG A 96 -8.03 1.77 -8.98
C ARG A 96 -7.43 3.16 -9.14
N ILE A 97 -6.13 3.22 -9.37
CA ILE A 97 -5.41 4.48 -9.59
C ILE A 97 -5.15 4.59 -11.09
N THR A 98 -5.67 5.63 -11.71
CA THR A 98 -5.42 5.96 -13.11
C THR A 98 -4.36 7.05 -13.17
N CYS A 99 -3.24 6.77 -13.84
CA CYS A 99 -2.19 7.76 -14.10
C CYS A 99 -2.52 8.64 -15.32
N THR A 100 -1.81 9.75 -15.47
CA THR A 100 -1.90 10.62 -16.66
C THR A 100 -1.58 9.90 -17.97
N ASP A 101 -0.77 8.84 -17.90
CA ASP A 101 -0.42 7.98 -19.04
C ASP A 101 -1.56 7.04 -19.49
N ASN A 102 -2.76 7.19 -18.93
CA ASN A 102 -3.91 6.28 -19.11
C ASN A 102 -3.65 4.83 -18.64
N ILE A 103 -2.61 4.63 -17.82
CA ILE A 103 -2.32 3.34 -17.20
C ILE A 103 -3.10 3.25 -15.88
N GLU A 104 -3.77 2.12 -15.68
CA GLU A 104 -4.54 1.82 -14.47
C GLU A 104 -3.84 0.80 -13.58
N TYR A 105 -3.66 1.15 -12.31
CA TYR A 105 -3.11 0.30 -11.26
C TYR A 105 -4.23 -0.11 -10.30
N THR A 106 -4.29 -1.39 -9.96
CA THR A 106 -5.30 -1.88 -9.02
C THR A 106 -4.63 -2.18 -7.70
N ILE A 107 -5.00 -1.43 -6.67
CA ILE A 107 -4.44 -1.59 -5.34
C ILE A 107 -5.26 -2.62 -4.58
N PHE A 108 -4.58 -3.58 -3.98
CA PHE A 108 -5.18 -4.67 -3.22
C PHE A 108 -5.03 -4.45 -1.72
N SER A 109 -5.89 -5.11 -0.95
CA SER A 109 -5.88 -5.10 0.50
C SER A 109 -4.57 -5.67 1.08
N CYS A 110 -3.98 -6.67 0.41
CA CYS A 110 -2.80 -7.46 0.82
C CYS A 110 -2.98 -8.27 2.12
N ILE A 111 -3.91 -7.87 2.98
CA ILE A 111 -4.25 -8.52 4.24
C ILE A 111 -5.74 -8.83 4.32
N ARG A 112 -6.08 -9.81 5.15
CA ARG A 112 -7.46 -10.16 5.47
C ARG A 112 -7.90 -9.38 6.71
N GLY A 113 -9.07 -8.75 6.65
CA GLY A 113 -9.54 -7.95 7.78
C GLY A 113 -10.80 -7.14 7.47
N ARG A 114 -11.31 -6.43 8.46
CA ARG A 114 -12.41 -5.48 8.26
C ARG A 114 -11.86 -4.14 7.80
N LEU A 115 -12.39 -3.62 6.70
CA LEU A 115 -12.12 -2.25 6.28
C LEU A 115 -12.72 -1.28 7.29
N LEU A 116 -11.87 -0.50 7.96
CA LEU A 116 -12.29 0.56 8.87
C LEU A 116 -12.56 1.85 8.11
N GLU A 117 -11.61 2.25 7.27
CA GLU A 117 -11.64 3.55 6.61
C GLU A 117 -10.89 3.51 5.29
N VAL A 118 -11.29 4.36 4.35
CA VAL A 118 -10.56 4.67 3.13
C VAL A 118 -10.26 6.15 3.11
N ASN A 119 -9.12 6.53 2.56
CA ASN A 119 -8.73 7.93 2.50
C ASN A 119 -9.45 8.63 1.35
N GLU A 120 -10.38 9.53 1.66
CA GLU A 120 -11.08 10.33 0.66
C GLU A 120 -10.27 11.57 0.25
N ASP A 121 -9.27 11.98 1.03
CA ASP A 121 -8.48 13.17 0.74
C ASP A 121 -7.52 12.95 -0.43
N ILE A 122 -7.06 11.72 -0.67
CA ILE A 122 -6.29 11.41 -1.89
C ILE A 122 -7.13 11.51 -3.18
N LEU A 123 -8.48 11.52 -3.07
CA LEU A 123 -9.35 11.81 -4.22
C LEU A 123 -9.34 13.29 -4.58
N LYS A 124 -9.19 14.15 -3.58
CA LYS A 124 -9.11 15.61 -3.74
C LYS A 124 -7.69 16.03 -4.13
N GLN A 125 -6.70 15.45 -3.46
CA GLN A 125 -5.29 15.77 -3.64
C GLN A 125 -4.48 14.47 -3.74
N PRO A 126 -4.31 13.93 -4.96
CA PRO A 126 -3.61 12.67 -5.15
C PRO A 126 -2.09 12.80 -4.91
N ASP A 127 -1.54 14.02 -4.91
CA ASP A 127 -0.16 14.29 -4.55
C ASP A 127 0.18 13.84 -3.13
N LEU A 128 -0.79 13.78 -2.20
CA LEU A 128 -0.58 13.28 -0.84
C LEU A 128 -0.05 11.83 -0.83
N LEU A 129 -0.49 11.00 -1.78
CA LEU A 129 -0.03 9.62 -1.93
C LEU A 129 1.46 9.55 -2.30
N LEU A 130 1.96 10.55 -3.04
CA LEU A 130 3.34 10.64 -3.51
C LEU A 130 4.25 11.31 -2.47
N GLU A 131 3.80 12.45 -1.91
CA GLU A 131 4.58 13.25 -0.98
C GLU A 131 4.68 12.60 0.41
N LYS A 132 3.58 11.99 0.85
CA LYS A 132 3.41 11.53 2.24
C LYS A 132 2.77 10.15 2.36
N PRO A 133 3.29 9.10 1.69
CA PRO A 133 2.69 7.77 1.71
C PRO A 133 2.60 7.15 3.11
N SER A 134 3.48 7.55 4.04
CA SER A 134 3.52 7.04 5.42
C SER A 134 2.64 7.80 6.41
N THR A 135 2.04 8.94 6.04
CA THR A 135 1.23 9.77 6.94
C THR A 135 -0.14 10.05 6.34
N GLU A 136 -0.31 11.16 5.64
CA GLU A 136 -1.60 11.62 5.09
C GLU A 136 -1.97 10.93 3.77
N GLY A 137 -1.01 10.32 3.09
CA GLY A 137 -1.18 9.61 1.82
C GLY A 137 -1.53 8.14 1.95
N TYR A 138 -2.12 7.68 3.06
CA TYR A 138 -2.56 6.29 3.16
C TYR A 138 -3.75 6.02 2.24
N ILE A 139 -3.96 4.76 1.85
CA ILE A 139 -5.07 4.39 0.95
C ILE A 139 -6.28 3.91 1.74
N ALA A 140 -6.02 3.01 2.70
CA ALA A 140 -7.06 2.38 3.50
C ALA A 140 -6.53 1.92 4.85
N VAL A 141 -7.41 1.86 5.84
CA VAL A 141 -7.14 1.35 7.18
C VAL A 141 -7.96 0.09 7.40
N ILE A 142 -7.29 -0.99 7.75
CA ILE A 142 -7.86 -2.32 7.88
C ILE A 142 -7.57 -2.86 9.27
N LEU A 143 -8.59 -3.46 9.89
CA LEU A 143 -8.50 -4.15 11.15
C LEU A 143 -8.51 -5.67 10.93
N PRO A 144 -7.36 -6.35 11.01
CA PRO A 144 -7.32 -7.81 11.01
C PRO A 144 -8.03 -8.38 12.24
N LYS A 145 -8.50 -9.63 12.13
CA LYS A 145 -8.96 -10.38 13.32
C LYS A 145 -7.78 -10.66 14.24
N LEU A 146 -8.01 -10.65 15.55
CA LEU A 146 -6.95 -10.86 16.54
C LEU A 146 -6.21 -12.19 16.32
N GLU A 147 -6.96 -13.27 16.05
CA GLU A 147 -6.43 -14.60 15.79
C GLU A 147 -5.59 -14.66 14.51
N GLU A 148 -6.02 -13.97 13.44
CA GLU A 148 -5.32 -13.97 12.16
C GLU A 148 -4.20 -12.91 12.06
N SER A 149 -4.12 -11.98 13.01
CA SER A 149 -3.13 -10.90 13.01
C SER A 149 -1.67 -11.40 13.09
N LYS A 150 -1.44 -12.64 13.53
CA LYS A 150 -0.14 -13.31 13.49
C LYS A 150 0.13 -14.00 12.15
N SER A 151 -0.93 -14.47 11.49
CA SER A 151 -0.83 -15.15 10.20
C SER A 151 -0.66 -14.18 9.04
N ILE A 152 -1.21 -12.96 9.16
CA ILE A 152 -1.05 -11.94 8.10
C ILE A 152 0.41 -11.59 7.84
N THR A 153 1.29 -11.62 8.87
CA THR A 153 2.70 -11.27 8.72
C THR A 153 3.50 -12.37 8.02
N ASN A 154 3.03 -13.63 8.04
CA ASN A 154 3.73 -14.75 7.39
C ASN A 154 3.80 -14.59 5.87
N GLY A 155 2.85 -13.88 5.28
CA GLY A 155 2.81 -13.59 3.85
C GLY A 155 3.46 -12.26 3.47
N LEU A 156 4.01 -11.52 4.42
CA LEU A 156 4.58 -10.19 4.23
C LEU A 156 6.11 -10.23 4.37
N LEU A 157 6.77 -9.37 3.62
CA LEU A 157 8.21 -9.19 3.62
C LEU A 157 8.57 -8.08 4.62
N THR A 158 9.68 -8.29 5.32
CA THR A 158 10.33 -7.22 6.08
C THR A 158 10.99 -6.21 5.13
N ARG A 159 11.36 -5.04 5.66
CA ARG A 159 12.07 -4.01 4.88
C ARG A 159 13.32 -4.58 4.20
N GLN A 160 14.14 -5.34 4.94
CA GLN A 160 15.38 -5.93 4.41
C GLN A 160 15.09 -6.89 3.25
N GLN A 161 14.14 -7.80 3.43
CA GLN A 161 13.74 -8.75 2.38
C GLN A 161 13.18 -8.03 1.15
N TYR A 162 12.43 -6.95 1.37
CA TYR A 162 11.92 -6.12 0.28
C TYR A 162 13.05 -5.42 -0.48
N GLU A 163 14.01 -4.82 0.23
CA GLU A 163 15.19 -4.19 -0.37
C GLU A 163 16.00 -5.19 -1.21
N GLU A 164 16.14 -6.44 -0.76
CA GLU A 164 16.77 -7.50 -1.55
C GLU A 164 15.98 -7.83 -2.84
N VAL A 165 14.66 -7.93 -2.77
CA VAL A 165 13.80 -8.18 -3.94
C VAL A 165 13.91 -7.03 -4.95
N VAL A 166 13.85 -5.79 -4.47
CA VAL A 166 13.97 -4.58 -5.30
C VAL A 166 15.36 -4.49 -5.94
N SER A 167 16.42 -4.78 -5.18
CA SER A 167 17.80 -4.80 -5.68
C SER A 167 17.99 -5.85 -6.77
N LYS A 168 17.45 -7.07 -6.56
CA LYS A 168 17.47 -8.15 -7.55
C LYS A 168 16.72 -7.79 -8.83
N ARG A 169 15.58 -7.08 -8.71
CA ARG A 169 14.81 -6.59 -9.87
C ARG A 169 15.55 -5.52 -10.65
N THR A 170 16.18 -4.57 -9.95
CA THR A 170 16.95 -3.49 -10.56
C THR A 170 18.17 -4.04 -11.31
N ALA A 171 18.84 -5.05 -10.74
CA ALA A 171 19.95 -5.73 -11.39
C ALA A 171 19.54 -6.58 -12.61
N GLN A 172 18.27 -7.03 -12.67
CA GLN A 172 17.72 -7.82 -13.78
C GLN A 172 17.02 -7.00 -14.85
N GLN A 173 16.86 -5.68 -14.70
CA GLN A 173 16.44 -4.81 -15.79
C GLN A 173 17.58 -4.75 -16.82
N PRO A 174 17.43 -5.33 -18.03
CA PRO A 174 18.42 -5.13 -19.07
C PRO A 174 18.46 -3.63 -19.39
N LYS A 175 19.65 -3.04 -19.27
CA LYS A 175 19.94 -1.69 -19.77
C LYS A 175 19.37 -1.62 -21.21
N PRO A 176 18.61 -0.58 -21.60
CA PRO A 176 18.26 -0.43 -23.01
C PRO A 176 19.58 -0.37 -23.78
N CYS A 177 19.81 -1.34 -24.67
CA CYS A 177 20.91 -1.29 -25.62
C CYS A 177 20.79 0.06 -26.34
N ARG A 178 21.73 0.97 -26.07
CA ARG A 178 21.92 2.15 -26.91
C ARG A 178 22.45 1.63 -28.25
N ASP A 179 21.54 1.36 -29.17
CA ASP A 179 21.85 1.38 -30.59
C ASP A 179 22.26 2.83 -30.93
N GLN A 180 23.55 3.03 -31.17
CA GLN A 180 24.05 4.23 -31.83
C GLN A 180 24.15 3.93 -33.33
N PRO A 181 23.61 4.80 -34.21
CA PRO A 181 24.12 4.91 -35.57
C PRO A 181 25.48 5.66 -35.60
#